data_AF-A0A924JNH7-F1
#
_entry.id   AF-A0A924JNH7-F1
#
_cell.length_a   1.000
_cell.length_b   1.000
_cell.length_c   1.000
_cell.angle_alpha   90.00
_cell.angle_beta   90.00
_cell.angle_gamma   90.00
#
_symmetry.space_group_name_H-M   'P 1'
#
loop_
_entity.id
_entity.type
_entity.pdbx_description
1 polymer ?
#
loop_
_entity_poly.entity_id
_entity_poly.type
_entity_poly.pdbx_seq_one_letter_code
_entity_poly.pdbx_strand_id
1 'polypeptide(L)' 'MCKDALDRNESCGGHFREESQTEDGEALRHDDQYMYVAAWEYAGESNWNLHKETLNYEVIKPSQRNYK' A
#
# COMPACT_ATOMS: atom_id res chain seq x y z
N MET A 1 11.58 -2.57 4.71
CA MET A 1 11.03 -1.20 4.58
C MET A 1 11.27 -0.63 3.19
N CYS A 2 12.49 -0.26 2.79
CA CYS A 2 12.69 0.41 1.49
C CYS A 2 12.26 -0.41 0.26
N LYS A 3 12.48 -1.73 0.26
CA LYS A 3 11.97 -2.61 -0.82
C LYS A 3 10.45 -2.67 -0.86
N ASP A 4 9.80 -2.73 0.29
CA ASP A 4 8.34 -2.73 0.39
C ASP A 4 7.74 -1.41 -0.11
N ALA A 5 8.36 -0.29 0.29
CA ALA A 5 7.97 1.03 -0.18
C ALA A 5 8.14 1.20 -1.70
N LEU A 6 9.17 0.58 -2.29
CA LEU A 6 9.39 0.56 -3.74
C LEU A 6 8.38 -0.33 -4.48
N ASP A 7 8.02 -1.49 -3.93
CA ASP A 7 7.01 -2.41 -4.49
C ASP A 7 5.61 -1.78 -4.47
N ARG A 8 5.30 -1.00 -3.43
CA ARG A 8 4.00 -0.35 -3.24
C ARG A 8 3.93 1.01 -3.94
N ASN A 9 3.44 1.02 -5.19
CA ASN A 9 3.23 2.23 -5.99
C ASN A 9 1.82 2.82 -5.75
N GLU A 10 1.54 3.22 -4.51
CA GLU A 10 0.36 3.98 -4.10
C GLU A 10 0.71 4.92 -2.95
N SER A 11 -0.23 5.79 -2.56
CA SER A 11 -0.19 6.47 -1.26
C SER A 11 -1.33 5.98 -0.37
N CYS A 12 -0.99 5.44 0.80
CA CYS A 12 -1.97 4.97 1.78
C CYS A 12 -1.46 5.15 3.21
N GLY A 13 -2.17 5.94 4.01
CA GLY A 13 -1.82 6.18 5.41
C GLY A 13 -0.49 6.92 5.55
N GLY A 14 0.47 6.33 6.26
CA GLY A 14 1.81 6.91 6.46
C GLY A 14 2.80 6.67 5.32
N HIS A 15 2.43 5.87 4.32
CA HIS A 15 3.20 5.69 3.08
C HIS A 15 2.66 6.67 2.03
N PHE A 16 3.46 7.67 1.67
CA PHE A 16 3.07 8.73 0.74
C PHE A 16 4.10 8.89 -0.36
N ARG A 17 3.61 9.02 -1.58
CA ARG A 17 4.37 9.19 -2.81
C ARG A 17 3.79 10.37 -3.58
N GLU A 18 4.64 11.32 -3.97
CA GLU A 18 4.20 12.53 -4.70
C GLU A 18 3.62 12.18 -6.07
N GLU A 19 4.06 11.08 -6.68
CA GLU A 19 3.52 10.55 -7.93
C GLU A 19 2.18 9.81 -7.76
N SER A 20 1.77 9.50 -6.52
CA SER A 20 0.52 8.83 -6.18
C SER A 20 -0.30 9.70 -5.24
N GLN A 21 -0.59 10.93 -5.66
CA GLN A 21 -1.49 11.84 -4.97
C GLN A 21 -2.60 12.31 -5.90
N THR A 22 -3.71 12.73 -5.32
CA THR A 22 -4.78 13.43 -6.03
C THR A 22 -4.30 14.82 -6.46
N GLU A 23 -5.01 15.48 -7.38
CA GLU A 23 -4.73 16.87 -7.78
C GLU A 23 -4.72 17.85 -6.60
N ASP A 24 -5.43 17.50 -5.53
CA ASP A 24 -5.55 18.26 -4.29
C ASP A 24 -4.43 18.01 -3.27
N GLY A 25 -3.49 17.11 -3.57
CA GLY A 25 -2.38 16.74 -2.69
C GLY A 25 -2.70 15.65 -1.65
N GLU A 26 -3.91 15.09 -1.69
CA GLU A 26 -4.30 13.98 -0.79
C GLU A 26 -3.78 12.64 -1.30
N ALA A 27 -3.56 11.69 -0.39
CA ALA A 27 -3.11 10.34 -0.72
C ALA A 27 -4.05 9.64 -1.72
N LEU A 28 -3.50 9.21 -2.86
CA LEU A 28 -4.22 8.40 -3.84
C LEU A 28 -3.93 6.91 -3.60
N ARG A 29 -4.96 6.19 -3.19
CA ARG A 29 -4.93 4.74 -2.96
C ARG A 29 -5.25 3.97 -4.22
N HIS A 30 -4.62 2.81 -4.39
CA HIS A 30 -4.90 1.87 -5.48
C HIS A 30 -5.44 0.55 -4.90
N ASP A 31 -6.67 0.65 -4.40
CA ASP A 31 -7.39 -0.42 -3.69
C ASP A 31 -7.59 -1.70 -4.52
N ASP A 32 -7.60 -1.59 -5.85
CA ASP A 32 -7.64 -2.72 -6.79
C ASP A 32 -6.34 -3.55 -6.78
N GLN A 33 -5.22 -2.95 -6.39
CA GLN A 33 -3.89 -3.55 -6.48
C GLN A 33 -3.25 -3.84 -5.11
N TYR A 34 -3.44 -2.95 -4.12
CA TYR A 34 -2.68 -2.99 -2.86
C TYR A 34 -3.55 -3.24 -1.62
N MET A 35 -4.74 -3.81 -1.79
CA MET A 35 -5.62 -4.23 -0.69
C MET A 35 -5.14 -5.54 -0.04
N TYR A 36 -3.94 -5.49 0.51
CA TYR A 36 -3.28 -6.59 1.21
C TYR A 36 -2.32 -6.07 2.28
N VAL A 37 -2.05 -6.92 3.27
CA VAL A 37 -0.87 -6.79 4.13
C VAL A 37 0.30 -7.55 3.52
N ALA A 38 1.50 -6.99 3.67
CA ALA A 38 2.73 -7.56 3.14
C ALA A 38 3.71 -7.86 4.28
N ALA A 39 4.38 -9.01 4.17
CA ALA A 39 5.50 -9.36 5.02
C ALA A 39 6.64 -9.88 4.14
N TRP A 40 7.85 -9.35 4.38
CA TRP A 40 9.06 -9.80 3.70
C TRP A 40 9.79 -10.81 4.58
N GLU A 41 9.82 -12.06 4.15
CA GLU A 41 10.63 -13.11 4.76
C GLU A 41 12.08 -12.98 4.29
N TYR A 42 13.02 -13.12 5.22
CA TYR A 42 14.43 -13.20 4.89
C TYR A 42 14.79 -14.60 4.38
N ALA A 43 15.22 -14.70 3.11
CA ALA A 43 15.52 -15.97 2.44
C ALA A 43 17.02 -16.13 2.11
N GLY A 44 17.88 -15.28 2.69
CA GLY A 44 19.33 -15.27 2.47
C GLY A 44 19.85 -13.90 2.07
N GLU A 45 21.16 -13.80 1.86
CA GLU A 45 21.80 -12.54 1.46
C GLU A 45 21.24 -12.05 0.13
N SER A 46 20.77 -10.80 0.12
CA SER A 46 20.12 -10.18 -1.04
C SER A 46 18.86 -10.91 -1.56
N ASN A 47 18.29 -11.85 -0.79
CA ASN A 47 17.10 -12.60 -1.17
C ASN A 47 15.99 -12.50 -0.12
N TRP A 48 14.76 -12.22 -0.58
CA TRP A 48 13.59 -12.06 0.27
C TRP A 48 12.35 -12.53 -0.46
N ASN A 49 11.44 -13.17 0.28
CA ASN A 49 10.14 -13.60 -0.25
C ASN A 49 9.05 -12.66 0.27
N LEU A 50 8.21 -12.17 -0.64
CA LEU A 50 7.06 -11.35 -0.30
C LEU A 50 5.84 -12.24 -0.07
N HIS A 51 5.35 -12.26 1.16
CA HIS A 51 4.09 -12.86 1.54
C HIS A 51 3.00 -11.79 1.54
N LYS A 52 1.88 -12.07 0.88
CA LYS A 52 0.72 -11.17 0.80
C LYS A 52 -0.51 -11.86 1.36
N GLU A 53 -1.25 -11.16 2.21
CA GLU A 53 -2.55 -11.59 2.69
C GLU A 53 -3.61 -10.54 2.33
N THR A 54 -4.59 -10.96 1.54
CA THR A 54 -5.65 -10.07 1.02
C THR A 54 -6.57 -9.59 2.15
N LEU A 55 -6.86 -8.30 2.15
CA LEU A 55 -7.81 -7.71 3.08
C LEU A 55 -9.21 -7.70 2.48
N ASN A 56 -10.12 -8.52 3.01
CA ASN A 56 -11.50 -8.58 2.58
C ASN A 56 -12.42 -7.87 3.58
N TYR A 57 -12.98 -6.73 3.18
CA TYR A 57 -13.90 -5.96 4.01
C TYR A 57 -15.36 -6.23 3.62
N GLU A 58 -16.04 -7.09 4.39
CA GLU A 58 -17.43 -7.48 4.10
C GLU A 58 -18.47 -6.49 4.64
N VAL A 59 -18.21 -5.92 5.81
CA VAL A 59 -19.18 -5.10 6.55
C VAL A 59 -19.05 -3.61 6.22
N ILE A 60 -17.83 -3.09 6.11
CA ILE A 60 -17.56 -1.68 5.85
C ILE A 60 -16.70 -1.60 4.60
N LYS A 61 -17.27 -1.10 3.50
CA LYS A 61 -16.52 -0.92 2.26
C LYS A 61 -15.53 0.25 2.40
N PRO A 62 -14.27 0.11 1.95
CA PRO A 62 -13.32 1.20 1.91
C PRO A 62 -13.86 2.37 1.09
N SER A 63 -13.65 3.58 1.60
CA SER A 63 -13.88 4.82 0.86
C SER A 63 -12.61 5.66 0.87
N GLN A 64 -12.45 6.50 -0.14
CA GLN A 64 -11.37 7.48 -0.14
C GLN A 64 -11.56 8.44 1.04
N ARG A 65 -10.48 8.68 1.79
CA ARG A 65 -10.48 9.59 2.94
C ARG A 65 -9.96 10.94 2.48
N ASN A 66 -10.76 11.98 2.67
CA ASN A 66 -10.41 13.38 2.41
C ASN A 66 -10.75 14.19 3.68
N TYR A 67 -9.91 15.17 4.03
CA TYR A 67 -10.07 16.03 5.21
C TYR A 67 -10.44 17.48 4.87
N LYS A 68 -10.58 17.81 3.59
CA LYS A 68 -11.16 19.07 3.14
C LYS A 68 -12.66 19.12 3.40
#